data_AF-V4YL34-F1
#
_entry.id   AF-V4YL34-F1
#
_cell.length_a   1.000
_cell.length_b   1.000
_cell.length_c   1.000
_cell.angle_alpha   90.00
_cell.angle_beta   90.00
_cell.angle_gamma   90.00
#
_symmetry.space_group_name_H-M   'P 1'
#
loop_
_entity.id
_entity.type
_entity.pdbx_description
1 polymer ?
#
loop_
_entity_poly.entity_id
_entity_poly.type
_entity_poly.pdbx_seq_one_letter_code
_entity_poly.pdbx_strand_id
1 'polypeptide(L)'
;MNADRIEEVTSWESRSFDGGHAGLGNLAQEEFTGAVTDGDGWLLFLSGRVVGVSGGTVDSFADADGTAYAAPHASLPLLFAMQEVGGDVWARYYTNDTPLAEVDETLESGNFTGYVELSEHVHSGDYYVVYHRGDSLTSAFVGNNRQLKTGDEAFSLANEEVGIYKVYDVDLEIREIPGTDTSSEPAGQR
;
A
#
# COMPACT_ATOMS: atom_id res chain seq x y z
N MET A 1 1.15 7.20 10.50
CA MET A 1 1.95 5.97 10.47
C MET A 1 2.27 5.62 11.89
N ASN A 2 1.89 4.40 12.30
CA ASN A 2 2.19 3.90 13.64
C ASN A 2 3.59 3.28 13.69
N ALA A 3 4.12 3.09 14.92
CA ALA A 3 5.48 2.61 15.15
C ALA A 3 5.78 1.29 14.41
N ASP A 4 4.88 0.30 14.49
CA ASP A 4 5.08 -1.00 13.83
C ASP A 4 5.26 -0.89 12.31
N ARG A 5 4.55 0.03 11.65
CA ARG A 5 4.69 0.27 10.20
C ARG A 5 6.01 0.97 9.87
N ILE A 6 6.44 1.90 10.73
CA ILE A 6 7.72 2.59 10.55
C ILE A 6 8.87 1.58 10.69
N GLU A 7 8.80 0.68 11.68
CA GLU A 7 9.80 -0.39 11.85
C GLU A 7 9.86 -1.30 10.62
N GLU A 8 8.72 -1.70 10.06
CA GLU A 8 8.65 -2.50 8.83
C GLU A 8 9.28 -1.77 7.63
N VAL A 9 8.85 -0.52 7.39
CA VAL A 9 9.31 0.29 6.25
C VAL A 9 10.81 0.58 6.33
N THR A 10 11.31 0.89 7.53
CA THR A 10 12.74 1.20 7.73
C THR A 10 13.64 -0.02 7.58
N SER A 11 13.08 -1.23 7.58
CA SER A 11 13.80 -2.46 7.23
C SER A 11 13.96 -2.67 5.71
N TRP A 12 13.26 -1.90 4.87
CA TRP A 12 13.34 -2.03 3.42
C TRP A 12 14.62 -1.44 2.85
N GLU A 13 14.92 -1.77 1.59
CA GLU A 13 16.05 -1.14 0.88
C GLU A 13 15.79 0.36 0.77
N SER A 14 16.78 1.17 1.15
CA SER A 14 16.64 2.62 1.19
C SER A 14 17.67 3.35 0.32
N ARG A 15 17.24 4.47 -0.25
CA ARG A 15 18.10 5.43 -0.94
C ARG A 15 17.75 6.85 -0.54
N SER A 16 18.74 7.71 -0.46
CA SER A 16 18.53 9.14 -0.28
C SER A 16 18.02 9.76 -1.58
N PHE A 17 17.19 10.79 -1.44
CA PHE A 17 16.82 11.67 -2.55
C PHE A 17 16.92 13.13 -2.08
N ASP A 18 17.13 14.01 -3.06
CA ASP A 18 17.36 15.44 -2.83
C ASP A 18 16.54 16.29 -3.80
N GLY A 19 16.37 17.57 -3.46
CA GLY A 19 15.68 18.54 -4.31
C GLY A 19 14.16 18.50 -4.24
N GLY A 20 13.59 18.08 -3.10
CA GLY A 20 12.17 18.23 -2.79
C GLY A 20 11.22 17.66 -3.84
N HIS A 21 10.28 18.46 -4.35
CA HIS A 21 9.32 18.02 -5.38
C HIS A 21 10.00 17.53 -6.66
N ALA A 22 11.16 18.08 -7.04
CA ALA A 22 11.89 17.57 -8.21
C ALA A 22 12.45 16.17 -7.96
N GLY A 23 12.95 15.91 -6.75
CA GLY A 23 13.38 14.58 -6.31
C GLY A 23 12.21 13.58 -6.31
N LEU A 24 11.06 13.97 -5.74
CA LEU A 24 9.84 13.15 -5.78
C LEU A 24 9.35 12.90 -7.22
N GLY A 25 9.48 13.88 -8.10
CA GLY A 25 9.14 13.74 -9.52
C GLY A 25 10.03 12.74 -10.26
N ASN A 26 11.30 12.60 -9.89
CA ASN A 26 12.16 11.55 -10.42
C ASN A 26 11.68 10.16 -9.96
N LEU A 27 11.37 10.01 -8.67
CA LEU A 27 10.77 8.77 -8.13
C LEU A 27 9.48 8.42 -8.88
N ALA A 28 8.64 9.42 -9.15
CA ALA A 28 7.39 9.21 -9.90
C ALA A 28 7.63 8.72 -11.33
N GLN A 29 8.62 9.27 -12.03
CA GLN A 29 9.01 8.86 -13.38
C GLN A 29 9.65 7.46 -13.42
N GLU A 30 10.33 7.07 -12.34
CA GLU A 30 10.87 5.73 -12.14
C GLU A 30 9.82 4.70 -11.72
N GLU A 31 8.53 5.08 -11.66
CA GLU A 31 7.42 4.23 -11.19
C GLU A 31 7.68 3.68 -9.78
N PHE A 32 8.34 4.47 -8.93
CA PHE A 32 8.75 4.05 -7.60
C PHE A 32 7.56 3.55 -6.77
N THR A 33 7.79 2.46 -6.05
CA THR A 33 6.80 1.82 -5.18
C THR A 33 7.43 1.61 -3.82
N GLY A 34 6.85 2.19 -2.78
CA GLY A 34 7.53 2.27 -1.49
C GLY A 34 7.00 3.37 -0.59
N ALA A 35 7.81 3.76 0.39
CA ALA A 35 7.52 4.83 1.33
C ALA A 35 8.64 5.86 1.31
N VAL A 36 8.31 7.15 1.45
CA VAL A 36 9.27 8.24 1.41
C VAL A 36 9.07 9.11 2.65
N THR A 37 10.15 9.54 3.29
CA THR A 37 10.11 10.42 4.47
C THR A 37 11.16 11.51 4.39
N ASP A 38 10.81 12.70 4.88
CA ASP A 38 11.73 13.81 5.15
C ASP A 38 12.18 13.86 6.62
N GLY A 39 11.70 12.93 7.45
CA GLY A 39 11.93 12.88 8.90
C GLY A 39 10.73 13.34 9.73
N ASP A 40 9.90 14.23 9.20
CA ASP A 40 8.69 14.72 9.86
C ASP A 40 7.41 14.04 9.34
N GLY A 41 7.35 13.71 8.05
CA GLY A 41 6.21 13.08 7.40
C GLY A 41 6.54 11.84 6.59
N TRP A 42 5.50 11.18 6.10
CA TRP A 42 5.59 10.00 5.24
C TRP A 42 4.66 10.13 4.03
N LEU A 43 5.18 9.78 2.86
CA LEU A 43 4.42 9.58 1.62
C LEU A 43 4.50 8.11 1.22
N LEU A 44 3.36 7.54 0.81
CA LEU A 44 3.30 6.18 0.28
C LEU A 44 3.14 6.24 -1.23
N PHE A 45 4.06 5.61 -1.93
CA PHE A 45 4.14 5.57 -3.38
C PHE A 45 3.73 4.21 -3.93
N LEU A 46 2.93 4.22 -4.99
CA LEU A 46 2.55 3.06 -5.77
C LEU A 46 2.70 3.41 -7.25
N SER A 47 3.59 2.71 -7.96
CA SER A 47 3.87 2.95 -9.39
C SER A 47 4.07 4.44 -9.73
N GLY A 48 4.81 5.14 -8.88
CA GLY A 48 5.12 6.56 -9.05
C GLY A 48 3.98 7.53 -8.73
N ARG A 49 2.89 7.06 -8.10
CA ARG A 49 1.79 7.91 -7.61
C ARG A 49 1.72 7.89 -6.10
N VAL A 50 1.38 9.03 -5.48
CA VAL A 50 1.20 9.10 -4.03
C VAL A 50 -0.20 8.59 -3.69
N VAL A 51 -0.27 7.48 -2.95
CA VAL A 51 -1.54 6.84 -2.53
C VAL A 51 -1.87 7.09 -1.07
N GLY A 52 -0.92 7.59 -0.27
CA GLY A 52 -1.14 7.88 1.14
C GLY A 52 -0.15 8.90 1.69
N VAL A 53 -0.57 9.64 2.72
CA VAL A 53 0.27 10.61 3.43
C VAL A 53 0.02 10.49 4.93
N SER A 54 1.08 10.58 5.71
CA SER A 54 1.03 10.58 7.17
C SER A 54 1.93 11.67 7.73
N GLY A 55 1.46 12.40 8.75
CA GLY A 55 2.29 13.39 9.46
C GLY A 55 2.56 14.68 8.68
N GLY A 56 1.80 14.96 7.62
CA GLY A 56 1.99 16.17 6.80
C GLY A 56 1.16 16.16 5.53
N THR A 57 1.64 16.86 4.50
CA THR A 57 1.06 16.89 3.15
C THR A 57 2.16 16.70 2.11
N VAL A 58 1.80 16.46 0.85
CA VAL A 58 2.79 16.42 -0.25
C VAL A 58 3.55 17.75 -0.36
N ASP A 59 2.90 18.87 -0.03
CA ASP A 59 3.51 20.21 -0.05
C ASP A 59 4.64 20.35 0.99
N SER A 60 4.59 19.59 2.09
CA SER A 60 5.64 19.57 3.11
C SER A 60 6.99 19.12 2.56
N PHE A 61 7.01 18.44 1.41
CA PHE A 61 8.22 17.94 0.75
C PHE A 61 8.78 18.91 -0.32
N ALA A 62 8.27 20.14 -0.42
CA ALA A 62 8.59 21.05 -1.54
C ALA A 62 10.10 21.28 -1.76
N ASP A 63 10.86 21.45 -0.68
CA ASP A 63 12.31 21.68 -0.68
C ASP A 63 13.06 20.71 0.25
N ALA A 64 12.38 19.64 0.69
CA ALA A 64 12.92 18.71 1.67
C ALA A 64 13.72 17.61 1.00
N ASP A 65 14.91 17.35 1.53
CA ASP A 65 15.65 16.13 1.26
C ASP A 65 15.10 14.99 2.12
N GLY A 66 15.28 13.75 1.70
CA GLY A 66 14.73 12.65 2.46
C GLY A 66 15.25 11.28 2.08
N THR A 67 14.55 10.26 2.57
CA THR A 67 14.86 8.86 2.33
C THR A 67 13.67 8.17 1.69
N ALA A 68 13.92 7.47 0.58
CA ALA A 68 12.97 6.62 -0.09
C ALA A 68 13.28 5.15 0.24
N TYR A 69 12.29 4.44 0.77
CA TYR A 69 12.32 3.03 1.14
C TYR A 69 11.53 2.22 0.10
N ALA A 70 12.22 1.40 -0.69
CA ALA A 70 11.63 0.62 -1.77
C ALA A 70 10.87 -0.59 -1.20
N ALA A 71 9.56 -0.66 -1.45
CA ALA A 71 8.77 -1.79 -0.95
C ALA A 71 9.17 -3.09 -1.65
N PRO A 72 9.29 -4.21 -0.91
CA PRO A 72 9.52 -5.52 -1.52
C PRO A 72 8.34 -5.98 -2.40
N HIS A 73 7.14 -5.41 -2.20
CA HIS A 73 5.96 -5.66 -3.02
C HIS A 73 4.96 -4.51 -2.95
N ALA A 74 4.21 -4.31 -4.03
CA ALA A 74 3.25 -3.21 -4.21
C ALA A 74 2.05 -3.25 -3.25
N SER A 75 1.72 -4.41 -2.69
CA SER A 75 0.63 -4.55 -1.72
C SER A 75 0.89 -3.78 -0.42
N LEU A 76 2.15 -3.63 0.00
CA LEU A 76 2.50 -3.01 1.28
C LEU A 76 2.23 -1.50 1.32
N PRO A 77 2.73 -0.66 0.39
CA PRO A 77 2.43 0.76 0.41
C PRO A 77 0.93 1.03 0.22
N LEU A 78 0.23 0.21 -0.56
CA LEU A 78 -1.21 0.32 -0.73
C LEU A 78 -1.98 -0.03 0.55
N LEU A 79 -1.62 -1.15 1.22
CA LEU A 79 -2.18 -1.56 2.50
C LEU A 79 -1.99 -0.47 3.55
N PHE A 80 -0.76 0.03 3.69
CA PHE A 80 -0.46 1.06 4.67
C PHE A 80 -1.24 2.34 4.38
N ALA A 81 -1.38 2.73 3.11
CA ALA A 81 -2.15 3.91 2.75
C ALA A 81 -3.62 3.75 3.17
N MET A 82 -4.21 2.60 2.88
CA MET A 82 -5.59 2.30 3.27
C MET A 82 -5.79 2.29 4.79
N GLN A 83 -4.85 1.68 5.52
CA GLN A 83 -4.92 1.66 6.97
C GLN A 83 -4.60 3.02 7.63
N GLU A 84 -3.95 3.94 6.92
CA GLU A 84 -3.73 5.33 7.36
C GLU A 84 -4.97 6.19 7.16
N VAL A 85 -5.67 6.02 6.03
CA VAL A 85 -6.98 6.66 5.80
C VAL A 85 -7.98 6.21 6.86
N GLY A 86 -7.94 4.91 7.20
CA GLY A 86 -8.85 4.29 8.15
C GLY A 86 -10.16 3.90 7.45
N GLY A 87 -10.35 2.60 7.26
CA GLY A 87 -11.56 2.04 6.66
C GLY A 87 -12.63 1.68 7.66
N ASP A 88 -13.88 1.62 7.19
CA ASP A 88 -15.00 1.07 7.94
C ASP A 88 -15.09 -0.45 7.72
N VAL A 89 -15.38 -1.19 8.79
CA VAL A 89 -15.62 -2.64 8.69
C VAL A 89 -16.95 -2.85 7.95
N TRP A 90 -16.86 -3.21 6.68
CA TRP A 90 -18.02 -3.49 5.84
C TRP A 90 -18.60 -4.87 6.15
N ALA A 91 -17.74 -5.87 6.34
CA ALA A 91 -18.16 -7.24 6.61
C ALA A 91 -17.14 -8.01 7.46
N ARG A 92 -17.60 -9.08 8.09
CA ARG A 92 -16.79 -10.00 8.90
C ARG A 92 -17.28 -11.43 8.67
N TYR A 93 -16.36 -12.33 8.36
CA TYR A 93 -16.65 -13.71 8.00
C TYR A 93 -15.68 -14.67 8.70
N TYR A 94 -16.09 -15.94 8.80
CA TYR A 94 -15.22 -17.01 9.27
C TYR A 94 -14.84 -17.89 8.08
N THR A 95 -13.54 -18.13 7.85
CA THR A 95 -13.06 -18.81 6.63
C THR A 95 -13.61 -20.23 6.47
N ASN A 96 -13.98 -20.89 7.58
CA ASN A 96 -14.62 -22.21 7.55
C ASN A 96 -16.04 -22.18 6.96
N ASP A 97 -16.78 -21.09 7.16
CA ASP A 97 -18.13 -20.92 6.62
C ASP A 97 -18.13 -20.21 5.26
N THR A 98 -17.17 -19.31 5.04
CA THR A 98 -17.04 -18.52 3.82
C THR A 98 -15.57 -18.41 3.45
N PRO A 99 -15.06 -19.31 2.58
CA PRO A 99 -13.71 -19.25 2.04
C PRO A 99 -13.35 -17.87 1.51
N LEU A 100 -12.07 -17.48 1.67
CA LEU A 100 -11.58 -16.18 1.21
C LEU A 100 -11.76 -16.02 -0.31
N ALA A 101 -11.51 -17.09 -1.07
CA ALA A 101 -11.65 -17.10 -2.53
C ALA A 101 -13.07 -16.74 -3.03
N GLU A 102 -14.12 -17.17 -2.32
CA GLU A 102 -15.50 -16.82 -2.73
C GLU A 102 -15.79 -15.32 -2.59
N VAL A 103 -15.23 -14.69 -1.57
CA VAL A 103 -15.36 -13.24 -1.36
C VAL A 103 -14.46 -12.48 -2.31
N ASP A 104 -13.23 -12.94 -2.53
CA ASP A 104 -12.26 -12.36 -3.46
C ASP A 104 -12.85 -12.17 -4.86
N GLU A 105 -13.42 -13.22 -5.47
CA GLU A 105 -14.07 -13.15 -6.78
C GLU A 105 -15.18 -12.09 -6.85
N THR A 106 -15.91 -11.91 -5.73
CA THR A 106 -16.99 -10.91 -5.61
C THR A 106 -16.44 -9.50 -5.53
N LEU A 107 -15.36 -9.28 -4.77
CA LEU A 107 -14.71 -7.98 -4.60
C LEU A 107 -14.04 -7.52 -5.89
N GLU A 108 -13.32 -8.42 -6.56
CA GLU A 108 -12.68 -8.14 -7.85
C GLU A 108 -13.73 -7.75 -8.90
N SER A 109 -14.78 -8.57 -9.06
CA SER A 109 -15.88 -8.29 -10.01
C SER A 109 -16.66 -7.02 -9.66
N GLY A 110 -16.68 -6.63 -8.38
CA GLY A 110 -17.36 -5.44 -7.87
C GLY A 110 -16.57 -4.14 -8.04
N ASN A 111 -15.35 -4.18 -8.59
CA ASN A 111 -14.47 -3.02 -8.73
C ASN A 111 -14.16 -2.37 -7.35
N PHE A 112 -14.08 -3.20 -6.32
CA PHE A 112 -13.95 -2.80 -4.92
C PHE A 112 -12.63 -2.05 -4.63
N THR A 113 -12.67 -1.14 -3.66
CA THR A 113 -11.48 -0.44 -3.13
C THR A 113 -11.46 -0.57 -1.61
N GLY A 114 -10.42 -1.21 -1.09
CA GLY A 114 -10.33 -1.53 0.32
C GLY A 114 -9.40 -2.69 0.57
N TYR A 115 -9.48 -3.30 1.75
CA TYR A 115 -8.63 -4.45 2.07
C TYR A 115 -9.34 -5.47 2.95
N VAL A 116 -8.95 -6.73 2.78
CA VAL A 116 -9.32 -7.83 3.66
C VAL A 116 -8.17 -8.10 4.61
N GLU A 117 -8.49 -8.26 5.89
CA GLU A 117 -7.56 -8.59 6.96
C GLU A 117 -8.02 -9.89 7.62
N LEU A 118 -7.19 -10.92 7.52
CA LEU A 118 -7.33 -12.19 8.20
C LEU A 118 -6.20 -12.30 9.24
N SER A 119 -6.51 -11.85 10.45
CA SER A 119 -5.57 -11.81 11.59
C SER A 119 -6.22 -12.28 12.90
N GLU A 120 -7.52 -12.54 12.89
CA GLU A 120 -8.26 -12.87 14.10
C GLU A 120 -8.52 -14.38 14.17
N HIS A 121 -8.14 -15.01 15.29
CA HIS A 121 -8.19 -16.47 15.47
C HIS A 121 -7.40 -17.28 14.44
N VAL A 122 -6.36 -16.67 13.85
CA VAL A 122 -5.39 -17.33 12.98
C VAL A 122 -4.33 -18.07 13.78
N HIS A 123 -3.76 -19.11 13.18
CA HIS A 123 -2.68 -19.93 13.72
C HIS A 123 -1.31 -19.50 13.21
N SER A 124 -1.20 -19.18 11.92
CA SER A 124 0.10 -19.12 11.25
C SER A 124 0.62 -17.70 11.02
N GLY A 125 -0.24 -16.68 10.99
CA GLY A 125 0.18 -15.31 10.72
C GLY A 125 -0.95 -14.36 10.36
N ASP A 126 -0.58 -13.15 9.95
CA ASP A 126 -1.53 -12.13 9.49
C ASP A 126 -1.55 -12.09 7.97
N TYR A 127 -2.74 -12.10 7.37
CA TYR A 127 -2.93 -12.10 5.92
C TYR A 127 -3.74 -10.90 5.48
N TYR A 128 -3.31 -10.29 4.38
CA TYR A 128 -3.90 -9.07 3.86
C TYR A 128 -4.07 -9.17 2.34
N VAL A 129 -5.29 -8.94 1.85
CA VAL A 129 -5.58 -8.77 0.42
C VAL A 129 -6.05 -7.34 0.22
N VAL A 130 -5.31 -6.55 -0.55
CA VAL A 130 -5.69 -5.17 -0.88
C VAL A 130 -6.30 -5.13 -2.27
N TYR A 131 -7.37 -4.34 -2.42
CA TYR A 131 -8.10 -4.20 -3.66
C TYR A 131 -8.12 -2.73 -4.07
N HIS A 132 -7.84 -2.46 -5.33
CA HIS A 132 -8.01 -1.13 -5.89
C HIS A 132 -8.61 -1.26 -7.28
N ARG A 133 -9.85 -0.79 -7.43
CA ARG A 133 -10.62 -0.85 -8.68
C ARG A 133 -10.76 -2.27 -9.25
N GLY A 134 -10.88 -3.26 -8.37
CA GLY A 134 -11.03 -4.67 -8.76
C GLY A 134 -9.72 -5.42 -9.00
N ASP A 135 -8.57 -4.73 -9.06
CA ASP A 135 -7.26 -5.40 -9.01
C ASP A 135 -6.90 -5.73 -7.56
N SER A 136 -6.50 -6.98 -7.31
CA SER A 136 -6.10 -7.47 -6.00
C SER A 136 -4.58 -7.64 -5.89
N LEU A 137 -4.03 -7.35 -4.71
CA LEU A 137 -2.63 -7.67 -4.36
C LEU A 137 -2.61 -8.27 -2.97
N THR A 138 -1.87 -9.36 -2.80
CA THR A 138 -1.87 -10.10 -1.53
C THR A 138 -0.51 -10.04 -0.85
N SER A 139 -0.53 -9.90 0.47
CA SER A 139 0.65 -10.01 1.35
C SER A 139 0.29 -10.73 2.65
N ALA A 140 1.22 -11.51 3.16
CA ALA A 140 1.06 -12.24 4.40
C ALA A 140 2.34 -12.20 5.24
N PHE A 141 2.19 -12.15 6.55
CA PHE A 141 3.28 -12.17 7.52
C PHE A 141 3.19 -13.47 8.32
N VAL A 142 3.96 -14.47 7.93
CA VAL A 142 3.79 -15.85 8.42
C VAL A 142 4.88 -16.23 9.41
N GLY A 143 4.49 -16.94 10.47
CA GLY A 143 5.35 -17.52 11.50
C GLY A 143 5.85 -16.50 12.52
N ASN A 144 6.59 -17.01 13.51
CA ASN A 144 7.11 -16.19 14.63
C ASN A 144 8.09 -15.09 14.20
N ASN A 145 8.74 -15.24 13.04
CA ASN A 145 9.66 -14.24 12.50
C ASN A 145 8.99 -13.30 11.49
N ARG A 146 7.65 -13.34 11.39
CA ARG A 146 6.83 -12.50 10.48
C ARG A 146 7.39 -12.47 9.06
N GLN A 147 7.65 -13.65 8.48
CA GLN A 147 8.20 -13.73 7.14
C GLN A 147 7.17 -13.21 6.14
N LEU A 148 7.55 -12.18 5.38
CA LEU A 148 6.72 -11.62 4.32
C LEU A 148 6.59 -12.60 3.15
N LYS A 149 5.35 -12.96 2.81
CA LYS A 149 4.94 -13.65 1.58
C LYS A 149 4.08 -12.70 0.77
N THR A 150 4.13 -12.78 -0.57
CA THR A 150 3.41 -11.85 -1.46
C THR A 150 2.85 -12.57 -2.68
N GLY A 151 1.90 -11.95 -3.38
CA GLY A 151 1.27 -12.50 -4.59
C GLY A 151 0.48 -13.78 -4.34
N ASP A 152 0.45 -14.67 -5.33
CA ASP A 152 -0.30 -15.94 -5.29
C ASP A 152 0.08 -16.84 -4.11
N GLU A 153 1.35 -16.83 -3.69
CA GLU A 153 1.80 -17.62 -2.54
C GLU A 153 1.13 -17.12 -1.26
N ALA A 154 1.04 -15.80 -1.07
CA ALA A 154 0.38 -15.22 0.08
C ALA A 154 -1.13 -15.48 0.06
N PHE A 155 -1.76 -15.41 -1.11
CA PHE A 155 -3.18 -15.70 -1.25
C PHE A 155 -3.51 -17.17 -0.96
N SER A 156 -2.72 -18.09 -1.48
CA SER A 156 -2.89 -19.52 -1.21
C SER A 156 -2.81 -19.81 0.29
N LEU A 157 -1.81 -19.25 0.98
CA LEU A 157 -1.67 -19.41 2.42
C LEU A 157 -2.85 -18.79 3.19
N ALA A 158 -3.33 -17.61 2.76
CA ALA A 158 -4.50 -16.98 3.37
C ALA A 158 -5.77 -17.81 3.20
N ASN A 159 -5.95 -18.44 2.04
CA ASN A 159 -7.12 -19.27 1.74
C ASN A 159 -7.11 -20.62 2.48
N GLU A 160 -5.93 -21.13 2.84
CA GLU A 160 -5.77 -22.34 3.67
C GLU A 160 -5.87 -22.04 5.19
N GLU A 161 -5.77 -20.76 5.59
CA GLU A 161 -5.79 -20.36 6.98
C GLU A 161 -7.22 -20.37 7.56
N VAL A 162 -7.36 -20.99 8.73
CA VAL A 162 -8.61 -20.98 9.49
C VAL A 162 -8.61 -19.79 10.44
N GLY A 163 -9.55 -18.86 10.25
CA GLY A 163 -9.66 -17.65 11.06
C GLY A 163 -10.83 -16.78 10.65
N ILE A 164 -10.96 -15.64 11.32
CA ILE A 164 -11.95 -14.61 11.01
C ILE A 164 -11.27 -13.52 10.21
N TYR A 165 -11.81 -13.22 9.03
CA TYR A 165 -11.40 -12.07 8.24
C TYR A 165 -12.44 -10.96 8.28
N LYS A 166 -11.95 -9.73 8.16
CA LYS A 166 -12.74 -8.52 8.07
C LYS A 166 -12.48 -7.86 6.72
N VAL A 167 -13.52 -7.37 6.10
CA VAL A 167 -13.45 -6.57 4.87
C VAL A 167 -13.60 -5.11 5.26
N TYR A 168 -12.61 -4.30 4.93
CA TYR A 168 -12.59 -2.86 5.19
C TYR A 168 -12.80 -2.12 3.88
N ASP A 169 -13.82 -1.29 3.83
CA ASP A 169 -14.08 -0.36 2.74
C ASP A 169 -13.28 0.93 2.98
N VAL A 170 -12.56 1.42 1.95
CA VAL A 170 -11.68 2.57 2.09
C VAL A 170 -11.81 3.49 0.88
N ASP A 171 -12.09 4.76 1.15
CA ASP A 171 -12.03 5.83 0.15
C ASP A 171 -10.57 6.29 -0.03
N LEU A 172 -9.87 5.66 -0.96
CA LEU A 172 -8.46 5.94 -1.24
C LEU A 172 -8.32 7.10 -2.23
N GLU A 173 -7.70 8.19 -1.80
CA GLU A 173 -7.39 9.34 -2.66
C GLU A 173 -5.95 9.25 -3.20
N ILE A 174 -5.80 9.24 -4.53
CA ILE A 174 -4.51 9.33 -5.21
C ILE A 174 -4.14 10.81 -5.37
N ARG A 175 -2.96 11.19 -4.92
CA ARG A 175 -2.44 12.56 -4.98
C ARG A 175 -1.29 12.67 -5.97
N GLU A 176 -1.28 13.77 -6.69
CA GLU A 176 -0.21 14.12 -7.62
C GLU A 176 0.85 14.99 -6.94
N ILE A 177 2.08 14.94 -7.44
CA ILE A 177 3.18 15.75 -6.94
C ILE A 177 3.11 17.11 -7.65
N PRO A 178 3.15 18.23 -6.92
CA PRO A 178 3.16 19.55 -7.54
C PRO A 178 4.37 19.73 -8.46
N GLY A 179 4.17 20.35 -9.63
CA GLY A 179 5.25 20.65 -10.57
C GLY A 179 5.75 19.47 -11.40
N THR A 180 5.19 18.28 -11.25
CA THR A 180 5.41 17.14 -12.16
C THR A 180 4.37 17.15 -13.27
N ASP A 181 4.26 18.25 -14.01
CA ASP A 181 3.46 18.28 -15.23
C ASP A 181 4.03 17.26 -16.22
N THR A 182 3.40 16.09 -16.30
CA THR A 182 3.56 15.16 -17.43
C THR A 182 2.79 15.64 -18.66
N SER A 183 2.43 16.92 -18.74
CA SER A 183 2.15 17.59 -20.00
C SER A 183 3.48 17.84 -20.72
N SER A 184 3.96 16.81 -21.40
CA SER A 184 4.72 17.05 -22.62
C SER A 184 3.73 17.62 -23.65
N GLU A 185 3.43 18.91 -23.54
CA GLU A 185 2.93 19.66 -24.68
C GLU A 185 4.04 19.59 -25.73
N PRO A 186 3.83 18.95 -26.90
CA PRO A 186 4.80 19.08 -27.97
C PRO A 186 4.78 20.57 -28.32
N ALA A 187 5.89 21.25 -28.03
CA ALA A 187 6.14 22.60 -28.47
C ALA A 187 5.87 22.63 -29.98
N GLY A 188 4.71 23.18 -30.35
CA GLY A 188 4.32 23.42 -31.71
C GLY A 188 5.32 24.40 -32.32
N GLN A 189 6.40 23.86 -32.86
CA GLN A 189 7.28 24.56 -33.79
C GLN A 189 7.12 23.87 -35.14
N ARG A 190 6.18 24.36 -35.94
CA ARG A 190 6.44 24.94 -37.27
C ARG A 190 5.18 25.28 -38.04
#